data_AF-A0A323V4G2-F1
#
_entry.id   AF-A0A323V4G2-F1
#
_cell.length_a   1.000
_cell.length_b   1.000
_cell.length_c   1.000
_cell.angle_alpha   90.00
_cell.angle_beta   90.00
_cell.angle_gamma   90.00
#
_symmetry.space_group_name_H-M   'P 1'
#
loop_
_entity.id
_entity.type
_entity.pdbx_description
1 polymer ?
#
loop_
_entity_poly.entity_id
_entity_poly.type
_entity_poly.pdbx_seq_one_letter_code
_entity_poly.pdbx_strand_id
1 'polypeptide(L)'
;MTSTRTPSLTTRDVYDVAQLTGGLHRVVDTAVVVLLQRGRLTADGLGRLQAVGTAVHPAEAAVLALAGPRPLRSVSSIRARAQEDPRLAGIVDRLVADGLLRRNPVAGLSRRWPVHLR
;
A
#
# COMPACT_ATOMS: atom_id res chain seq x y z
N MET A 1 -28.80 -2.67 -25.33
CA MET A 1 -28.01 -3.88 -25.02
C MET A 1 -26.81 -3.47 -24.19
N THR A 2 -26.95 -3.46 -22.87
CA THR A 2 -25.88 -3.05 -21.95
C THR A 2 -25.04 -4.28 -21.65
N SER A 3 -23.94 -4.48 -22.37
CA SER A 3 -22.97 -5.54 -22.03
C SER A 3 -22.43 -5.25 -20.64
N THR A 4 -22.88 -6.02 -19.65
CA THR A 4 -22.21 -6.16 -18.36
C THR A 4 -20.84 -6.75 -18.63
N ARG A 5 -19.83 -5.87 -18.76
CA ARG A 5 -18.43 -6.25 -18.80
C ARG A 5 -18.08 -6.75 -17.41
N THR A 6 -18.32 -8.03 -17.14
CA THR A 6 -17.90 -8.70 -15.90
C THR A 6 -16.39 -8.57 -15.84
N PRO A 7 -15.82 -7.77 -14.92
CA PRO A 7 -14.38 -7.67 -14.87
C PRO A 7 -13.85 -9.04 -14.43
N SER A 8 -13.06 -9.68 -15.29
CA SER A 8 -12.40 -10.94 -14.97
C SER A 8 -11.70 -10.81 -13.62
N LEU A 9 -12.15 -11.57 -12.63
CA LEU A 9 -11.56 -11.59 -11.28
C LEU A 9 -10.12 -12.16 -11.28
N THR A 10 -9.66 -12.66 -12.42
CA THR A 10 -8.42 -13.41 -12.63
C THR A 10 -7.13 -12.57 -12.56
N THR A 11 -7.19 -11.23 -12.56
CA THR A 11 -5.97 -10.38 -12.58
C THR A 11 -5.92 -9.32 -11.48
N ARG A 12 -6.58 -9.55 -10.34
CA ARG A 12 -6.43 -8.65 -9.17
C ARG A 12 -5.46 -9.25 -8.18
N ASP A 13 -4.42 -8.48 -7.87
CA ASP A 13 -3.42 -8.87 -6.88
C ASP A 13 -3.89 -8.53 -5.46
N VAL A 14 -3.14 -8.99 -4.45
CA VAL A 14 -3.48 -8.77 -3.03
C VAL A 14 -3.46 -7.28 -2.65
N TYR A 15 -2.70 -6.45 -3.37
CA TYR A 15 -2.59 -5.02 -3.12
C TYR A 15 -3.81 -4.28 -3.66
N ASP A 16 -4.38 -4.72 -4.78
CA ASP A 16 -5.68 -4.23 -5.26
C ASP A 16 -6.79 -4.49 -4.24
N VAL A 17 -6.86 -5.72 -3.72
CA VAL A 17 -7.85 -6.10 -2.71
C VAL A 17 -7.64 -5.29 -1.42
N ALA A 18 -6.39 -5.08 -1.00
CA ALA A 18 -6.08 -4.23 0.14
C ALA A 18 -6.54 -2.79 -0.07
N GLN A 19 -6.32 -2.22 -1.26
CA GLN A 19 -6.75 -0.87 -1.59
C GLN A 19 -8.28 -0.75 -1.58
N LEU A 20 -9.00 -1.74 -2.12
CA LEU A 20 -10.46 -1.73 -2.16
C LEU A 20 -11.10 -1.90 -0.78
N THR A 21 -10.45 -2.63 0.13
CA THR A 21 -11.00 -2.95 1.46
C THR A 21 -10.60 -1.97 2.55
N GLY A 22 -9.47 -1.28 2.41
CA GLY A 22 -8.97 -0.37 3.45
C GLY A 22 -8.06 0.75 2.96
N GLY A 23 -8.03 0.99 1.65
CA GLY A 23 -7.23 2.05 1.05
C GLY A 23 -5.72 1.88 1.25
N LEU A 24 -4.99 2.98 1.12
CA LEU A 24 -3.54 2.96 1.04
C LEU A 24 -2.87 2.41 2.31
N HIS A 25 -3.45 2.67 3.48
CA HIS A 25 -2.94 2.13 4.74
C HIS A 25 -2.95 0.61 4.73
N ARG A 26 -4.03 0.01 4.23
CA ARG A 26 -4.14 -1.45 4.13
C ARG A 26 -3.19 -2.02 3.08
N VAL A 27 -2.92 -1.31 1.99
CA VAL A 27 -1.90 -1.70 1.00
C VAL A 27 -0.51 -1.75 1.64
N VAL A 28 -0.13 -0.72 2.39
CA VAL A 28 1.16 -0.64 3.08
C VAL A 28 1.30 -1.77 4.09
N ASP A 29 0.27 -2.01 4.91
CA ASP A 29 0.29 -3.09 5.89
C ASP A 29 0.43 -4.46 5.24
N THR A 30 -0.30 -4.68 4.15
CA THR A 30 -0.23 -5.91 3.38
C THR A 30 1.18 -6.12 2.83
N ALA A 31 1.79 -5.07 2.26
CA ALA A 31 3.16 -5.13 1.75
C ALA A 31 4.19 -5.39 2.85
N VAL A 32 4.05 -4.75 4.02
CA VAL A 32 4.91 -5.00 5.19
C VAL A 32 4.82 -6.47 5.62
N VAL A 33 3.61 -7.00 5.79
CA VAL A 33 3.40 -8.40 6.21
C VAL A 33 3.96 -9.38 5.19
N VAL A 34 3.68 -9.17 3.89
CA VAL A 34 4.20 -10.01 2.81
C VAL A 34 5.73 -10.00 2.77
N LEU A 35 6.35 -8.83 2.94
CA LEU A 35 7.82 -8.71 2.95
C LEU A 35 8.45 -9.34 4.19
N LEU A 36 7.83 -9.21 5.36
CA LEU A 36 8.26 -9.89 6.60
C LEU A 36 8.19 -11.41 6.43
N GLN A 37 7.06 -11.92 5.92
CA GLN A 37 6.87 -13.36 5.67
C GLN A 37 7.91 -13.93 4.69
N ARG A 38 8.32 -13.14 3.70
CA ARG A 38 9.35 -13.52 2.71
C ARG A 38 10.79 -13.27 3.17
N GLY A 39 11.00 -12.75 4.38
CA GLY A 39 12.33 -12.39 4.89
C GLY A 39 13.02 -11.28 4.09
N ARG A 40 12.24 -10.43 3.40
CA ARG A 40 12.75 -9.29 2.60
C ARG A 40 12.71 -7.98 3.39
N LEU A 41 11.97 -7.96 4.49
CA LEU A 41 11.92 -6.92 5.49
C LEU A 41 12.15 -7.57 6.86
N THR A 42 12.83 -6.90 7.77
CA THR A 42 13.00 -7.33 9.17
C THR A 42 12.51 -6.23 10.11
N ALA A 43 12.15 -6.60 11.33
CA ALA A 43 11.78 -5.67 12.39
C ALA A 43 12.71 -5.86 13.60
N ASP A 44 13.17 -4.76 14.20
CA ASP A 44 13.89 -4.80 15.46
C ASP A 44 12.93 -4.96 16.66
N GLY A 45 13.48 -5.14 17.87
CA GLY A 45 12.70 -5.25 19.11
C GLY A 45 11.89 -3.99 19.47
N LEU A 46 12.07 -2.88 18.74
CA LEU A 46 11.34 -1.62 18.90
C LEU A 46 10.32 -1.40 17.77
N GLY A 47 10.12 -2.39 16.90
CA GLY A 47 9.17 -2.33 15.79
C GLY A 47 9.62 -1.44 14.63
N ARG A 48 10.92 -1.15 14.52
CA ARG A 48 11.50 -0.44 13.38
C ARG A 48 11.87 -1.41 12.29
N LEU A 49 11.54 -1.03 11.06
CA LEU A 49 11.68 -1.86 9.89
C LEU A 49 12.99 -1.59 9.15
N GLN A 50 13.58 -2.66 8.63
CA GLN A 50 14.78 -2.63 7.81
C GLN A 50 14.58 -3.46 6.54
N ALA A 51 14.92 -2.88 5.39
CA ALA A 51 14.94 -3.56 4.11
C ALA A 51 16.19 -4.46 4.00
N VAL A 52 15.97 -5.73 3.64
CA VAL A 52 17.03 -6.75 3.53
C VAL A 52 17.07 -7.41 2.15
N GLY A 53 15.96 -7.38 1.41
CA GLY A 53 15.89 -8.00 0.09
C GLY A 53 15.32 -7.10 -1.00
N THR A 54 14.85 -7.72 -2.08
CA THR A 54 14.28 -7.05 -3.25
C THR A 54 12.77 -7.22 -3.30
N ALA A 55 12.11 -6.29 -3.99
CA ALA A 55 10.68 -6.30 -4.24
C ALA A 55 10.35 -7.02 -5.55
N VAL A 56 9.20 -7.70 -5.59
CA VAL A 56 8.62 -8.23 -6.83
C VAL A 56 7.42 -7.41 -7.33
N HIS A 57 6.94 -6.47 -6.50
CA HIS A 57 5.78 -5.63 -6.78
C HIS A 57 6.09 -4.15 -6.50
N PRO A 58 5.50 -3.17 -7.23
CA PRO A 58 5.70 -1.75 -6.98
C PRO A 58 5.37 -1.32 -5.54
N ALA A 59 4.33 -1.89 -4.94
CA ALA A 59 3.97 -1.63 -3.53
C ALA A 59 5.07 -2.08 -2.56
N GLU A 60 5.65 -3.25 -2.80
CA GLU A 60 6.79 -3.75 -2.02
C GLU A 60 8.01 -2.87 -2.21
N ALA A 61 8.27 -2.43 -3.45
CA ALA A 61 9.41 -1.56 -3.76
C ALA A 61 9.30 -0.19 -3.05
N ALA A 62 8.08 0.35 -2.95
CA ALA A 62 7.80 1.55 -2.15
C ALA A 62 8.09 1.30 -0.66
N VAL A 63 7.59 0.22 -0.07
CA VAL A 63 7.82 -0.10 1.35
C VAL A 63 9.31 -0.32 1.65
N LEU A 64 10.02 -1.07 0.81
CA LEU A 64 11.47 -1.28 0.99
C LEU A 64 12.26 0.03 0.87
N ALA A 65 11.90 0.90 -0.07
CA ALA A 65 12.53 2.22 -0.22
C ALA A 65 12.27 3.12 1.00
N LEU A 66 11.06 3.09 1.55
CA LEU A 66 10.68 3.86 2.74
C LEU A 66 11.31 3.33 4.03
N ALA A 67 11.47 2.02 4.16
CA ALA A 67 12.16 1.39 5.29
C ALA A 67 13.66 1.69 5.24
N GLY A 68 14.28 1.49 4.06
CA GLY A 68 15.71 1.67 3.85
C GLY A 68 16.57 0.61 4.55
N PRO A 69 17.90 0.69 4.41
CA PRO A 69 18.83 -0.34 4.90
C PRO A 69 19.09 -0.29 6.42
N ARG A 70 18.54 0.70 7.13
CA ARG A 70 18.73 0.88 8.58
C ARG A 70 17.38 0.82 9.30
N PRO A 71 17.28 0.21 10.49
CA PRO A 71 16.04 0.12 11.25
C PRO A 71 15.67 1.46 11.89
N LEU A 72 15.18 2.41 11.09
CA LEU A 72 14.90 3.79 11.52
C LEU A 72 13.41 4.13 11.55
N ARG A 73 12.57 3.34 10.89
CA ARG A 73 11.17 3.70 10.61
C ARG A 73 10.23 2.62 11.11
N SER A 74 9.26 3.01 11.92
CA SER A 74 8.14 2.14 12.29
C SER A 74 7.14 2.04 11.14
N VAL A 75 6.26 1.04 11.21
CA VAL A 75 5.13 0.89 10.27
C VAL A 75 4.31 2.17 10.16
N SER A 76 4.01 2.82 11.28
CA SER A 76 3.26 4.09 11.32
C SER A 76 3.96 5.20 10.54
N SER A 77 5.29 5.28 10.64
CA SER A 77 6.09 6.25 9.88
C SER A 77 6.08 5.95 8.38
N ILE A 78 6.15 4.66 8.00
CA ILE A 78 6.04 4.26 6.59
C ILE A 78 4.66 4.61 6.03
N ARG A 79 3.57 4.32 6.75
CA ARG A 79 2.20 4.69 6.33
C ARG A 79 2.05 6.19 6.06
N ALA A 80 2.61 7.03 6.93
CA ALA A 80 2.55 8.47 6.76
C ALA A 80 3.27 8.94 5.49
N ARG A 81 4.45 8.37 5.18
CA ARG A 81 5.26 8.74 4.01
C ARG A 81 4.77 8.11 2.72
N ALA A 82 4.10 6.95 2.80
CA ALA A 82 3.53 6.24 1.66
C ALA A 82 2.52 7.09 0.86
N GLN A 83 1.87 8.05 1.51
CA GLN A 83 0.93 8.99 0.87
C GLN A 83 1.59 9.82 -0.25
N GLU A 84 2.91 10.00 -0.21
CA GLU A 84 3.67 10.80 -1.16
C GLU A 84 4.39 9.92 -2.20
N ASP A 85 4.28 8.59 -2.12
CA ASP A 85 4.98 7.68 -3.04
C ASP A 85 4.19 7.46 -4.34
N PRO A 86 4.74 7.83 -5.51
CA PRO A 86 4.04 7.73 -6.79
C PRO A 86 3.74 6.29 -7.20
N ARG A 87 4.53 5.30 -6.74
CA ARG A 87 4.29 3.88 -7.05
C ARG A 87 2.99 3.39 -6.43
N LEU A 88 2.65 3.92 -5.26
CA LEU A 88 1.42 3.58 -4.56
C LEU A 88 0.22 4.35 -5.14
N ALA A 89 0.43 5.59 -5.61
CA ALA A 89 -0.59 6.32 -6.36
C ALA A 89 -1.00 5.57 -7.65
N GLY A 90 -0.05 4.92 -8.34
CA GLY A 90 -0.33 4.13 -9.54
C GLY A 90 -1.33 2.98 -9.35
N ILE A 91 -1.43 2.39 -8.15
CA ILE A 91 -2.44 1.37 -7.84
C ILE A 91 -3.83 1.98 -7.88
N VAL A 92 -4.00 3.15 -7.26
CA VAL A 92 -5.27 3.89 -7.25
C VAL A 92 -5.67 4.28 -8.66
N ASP A 93 -4.72 4.78 -9.45
CA ASP A 93 -4.97 5.21 -10.82
C ASP A 93 -5.42 4.05 -11.72
N ARG A 94 -4.77 2.89 -11.61
CA ARG A 94 -5.22 1.65 -12.28
C ARG A 94 -6.64 1.29 -11.88
N LEU A 95 -6.94 1.24 -10.59
CA LEU A 95 -8.27 0.86 -10.10
C LEU A 95 -9.37 1.86 -10.49
N VAL A 96 -9.03 3.13 -10.65
CA VAL A 96 -9.94 4.15 -11.20
C VAL A 96 -10.18 3.91 -12.69
N ALA A 97 -9.12 3.63 -13.47
CA ALA A 97 -9.24 3.31 -14.89
C ALA A 97 -10.08 2.05 -15.14
N ASP A 98 -9.97 1.06 -14.25
CA ASP A 98 -10.77 -0.18 -14.27
C ASP A 98 -12.21 0.01 -13.76
N GLY A 99 -12.57 1.21 -13.30
CA GLY A 99 -13.91 1.54 -12.80
C GLY A 99 -14.24 0.98 -11.41
N LEU A 100 -13.24 0.50 -10.67
CA LEU A 100 -13.39 -0.12 -9.35
C LEU A 100 -13.28 0.88 -8.20
N LEU A 101 -12.67 2.04 -8.45
CA LEU A 101 -12.66 3.17 -7.56
C LEU A 101 -13.21 4.40 -8.27
N ARG A 102 -13.88 5.26 -7.51
CA ARG A 102 -14.18 6.63 -7.93
C ARG A 102 -13.29 7.57 -7.14
N ARG A 103 -12.63 8.50 -7.83
CA ARG A 103 -11.92 9.59 -7.15
C ARG A 103 -12.96 10.44 -6.44
N ASN A 104 -12.89 10.49 -5.12
CA ASN A 104 -13.71 11.41 -4.34
C ASN A 104 -13.02 12.79 -4.38
N PRO A 105 -13.62 13.81 -5.03
CA PRO A 105 -12.99 15.13 -5.19
C PRO A 105 -12.69 15.83 -3.86
N VAL A 106 -13.38 15.45 -2.77
CA VAL A 106 -13.11 15.99 -1.42
C VAL A 106 -12.05 15.22 -0.63
N ALA A 107 -11.56 14.07 -1.11
CA ALA A 107 -10.55 13.29 -0.39
C ALA A 107 -9.18 13.99 -0.28
N GLY A 108 -8.84 14.87 -1.23
CA GLY A 108 -7.63 15.70 -1.19
C GLY A 108 -7.65 16.78 -0.09
N LEU A 109 -8.84 17.12 0.43
CA LEU A 109 -9.02 18.08 1.52
C LEU A 109 -8.94 17.40 2.90
N SER A 110 -9.17 16.10 2.97
CA SER A 110 -9.00 15.28 4.17
C SER A 110 -7.55 14.82 4.35
N ARG A 111 -6.58 15.73 4.18
CA ARG A 111 -5.16 15.53 4.53
C ARG A 111 -4.91 15.42 6.05
N ARG A 112 -5.99 15.31 6.82
CA ARG A 112 -6.03 15.26 8.28
C ARG A 112 -7.09 14.25 8.70
N TRP A 113 -6.66 13.03 8.99
CA TRP A 113 -7.32 12.27 10.06
C TRP A 113 -6.28 11.47 10.83
N PRO A 114 -6.02 11.82 12.10
CA PRO A 114 -5.48 10.88 13.05
C PRO A 114 -6.64 10.01 13.52
N VAL A 115 -6.62 8.71 13.25
CA VAL A 115 -7.48 7.77 13.99
C VAL A 115 -6.58 6.88 14.81
N HIS A 116 -6.65 7.12 16.11
CA HIS A 116 -5.87 6.52 17.16
C HIS A 116 -5.91 4.99 17.12
N LEU A 117 -4.79 4.42 17.56
CA LEU A 117 -4.66 3.15 18.30
C LEU A 117 -6.00 2.46 18.61
N ARG A 118 -6.23 1.30 17.98
CA ARG A 118 -6.79 0.11 18.62
C ARG A 118 -6.12 -1.12 18.03
#